data_AF-A0A7V6JXB7-F1
#
_entry.id   AF-A0A7V6JXB7-F1
#
_cell.length_a   1.000
_cell.length_b   1.000
_cell.length_c   1.000
_cell.angle_alpha   90.00
_cell.angle_beta   90.00
_cell.angle_gamma   90.00
#
_symmetry.space_group_name_H-M   'P 1'
#
loop_
_entity.id
_entity.type
_entity.pdbx_description
1 polymer ?
#
loop_
_entity_poly.entity_id
_entity_poly.type
_entity_poly.pdbx_seq_one_letter_code
_entity_poly.pdbx_strand_id
1 'polypeptide(L)' 'MNRTILITGGAGFIGSHVVRLFVNKYPEYKIVNADNLTYAGNLGNLTDIGNKPNYLFRKIDI' A
#
# COMPACT_ATOMS: atom_id res chain seq x y z
N MET A 1 -16.49 -1.64 12.05
CA MET A 1 -16.82 -0.97 10.76
C MET A 1 -15.72 -1.31 9.77
N ASN A 2 -16.03 -1.99 8.67
CA ASN A 2 -15.04 -2.29 7.63
C ASN A 2 -14.74 -1.01 6.84
N ARG A 3 -13.55 -0.44 7.04
CA ARG A 3 -13.09 0.73 6.29
C ARG A 3 -12.16 0.29 5.16
N THR A 4 -12.27 0.93 4.01
CA THR A 4 -11.32 0.79 2.91
C THR A 4 -10.58 2.10 2.74
N ILE A 5 -9.24 2.05 2.70
CA ILE A 5 -8.37 3.22 2.54
C ILE A 5 -7.59 3.06 1.25
N LEU A 6 -7.70 4.04 0.36
CA LEU A 6 -6.88 4.17 -0.84
C LEU A 6 -5.66 5.03 -0.52
N ILE A 7 -4.48 4.52 -0.82
CA ILE A 7 -3.21 5.24 -0.72
C ILE A 7 -2.61 5.32 -2.11
N THR A 8 -2.44 6.53 -2.64
CA THR A 8 -1.78 6.78 -3.92
C THR A 8 -0.28 7.00 -3.71
N GLY A 9 0.58 6.49 -4.60
CA GLY A 9 2.03 6.66 -4.47
C GLY A 9 2.65 5.82 -3.34
N GLY A 10 1.96 4.74 -2.93
CA GLY A 10 2.34 3.92 -1.77
C GLY A 10 3.58 3.05 -1.98
N ALA A 11 4.14 2.95 -3.19
CA ALA A 11 5.41 2.27 -3.45
C ALA A 11 6.64 3.18 -3.28
N GLY A 12 6.44 4.49 -3.10
CA GLY A 12 7.51 5.46 -2.84
C GLY A 12 8.07 5.41 -1.40
N PHE A 13 9.02 6.30 -1.09
CA PHE A 13 9.70 6.32 0.21
C PHE A 13 8.72 6.51 1.39
N ILE A 14 8.01 7.64 1.45
CA ILE A 14 7.05 7.93 2.52
C ILE A 14 5.81 7.04 2.38
N GLY A 15 5.32 6.88 1.15
CA GLY A 15 4.12 6.10 0.85
C GLY A 15 4.22 4.68 1.39
N SER A 16 5.36 4.01 1.22
CA SER A 16 5.54 2.63 1.69
C SER A 16 5.50 2.48 3.20
N HIS A 17 6.00 3.48 3.94
CA HIS A 17 5.90 3.50 5.40
C HIS A 17 4.45 3.68 5.86
N VAL A 18 3.69 4.55 5.19
CA VAL A 18 2.25 4.75 5.48
C VAL A 18 1.46 3.48 5.18
N VAL A 19 1.65 2.87 4.01
CA VAL A 19 0.99 1.60 3.65
C VAL A 19 1.31 0.53 4.70
N ARG A 20 2.59 0.31 5.01
CA ARG A 20 3.03 -0.67 6.02
C ARG A 20 2.43 -0.41 7.39
N LEU A 21 2.42 0.85 7.84
CA LEU A 21 1.84 1.23 9.13
C LEU A 21 0.36 0.86 9.18
N PHE A 22 -0.41 1.20 8.14
CA PHE A 22 -1.85 0.99 8.12
C PHE A 22 -2.23 -0.48 8.01
N VAL A 23 -1.51 -1.24 7.17
CA VAL A 23 -1.72 -2.68 7.03
C VAL A 23 -1.55 -3.41 8.36
N ASN A 24 -0.56 -3.02 9.17
CA ASN A 24 -0.29 -3.66 10.45
C ASN A 24 -1.14 -3.10 11.60
N LYS A 25 -1.42 -1.79 11.62
CA LYS A 25 -2.14 -1.12 12.71
C LYS A 25 -3.65 -1.39 12.66
N TYR A 26 -4.22 -1.58 11.46
CA TYR A 26 -5.65 -1.77 11.24
C TYR A 26 -5.91 -3.07 10.46
N PRO A 27 -5.74 -4.25 11.09
CA PRO A 27 -5.91 -5.54 10.41
C PRO A 27 -7.32 -5.76 9.84
N GLU A 28 -8.32 -5.08 10.39
CA GLU A 28 -9.71 -5.11 9.94
C GLU A 28 -10.03 -4.14 8.78
N TYR A 29 -9.08 -3.28 8.39
CA TYR A 29 -9.25 -2.34 7.28
C TYR A 29 -8.64 -2.89 6.01
N LYS A 30 -9.30 -2.64 4.87
CA LYS A 30 -8.74 -2.94 3.56
C LYS A 30 -7.86 -1.78 3.10
N ILE A 31 -6.58 -2.03 2.90
CA ILE A 31 -5.60 -1.03 2.44
C ILE A 31 -5.31 -1.27 0.96
N VAL A 32 -5.69 -0.33 0.11
CA VAL A 32 -5.45 -0.37 -1.33
C VAL A 32 -4.32 0.60 -1.67
N ASN A 33 -3.19 0.10 -2.13
CA ASN A 33 -2.09 0.90 -2.66
C ASN A 33 -2.21 1.00 -4.18
N ALA A 34 -2.48 2.21 -4.68
CA ALA A 34 -2.47 2.53 -6.11
C ALA A 34 -1.19 3.30 -6.45
N ASP A 35 -0.39 2.80 -7.38
CA ASP A 35 0.89 3.40 -7.74
C ASP A 35 1.20 3.16 -9.23
N ASN A 36 1.73 4.17 -9.91
CA ASN A 36 2.11 4.05 -11.33
C ASN A 36 3.48 3.33 -11.50
N LEU A 37 4.23 3.15 -10.41
CA LEU A 37 5.59 2.61 -10.41
C LEU A 37 6.50 3.41 -11.35
N THR A 38 6.47 4.73 -11.21
CA THR A 38 7.45 5.63 -11.86
C THR A 38 8.84 5.44 -11.22
N TYR A 39 9.82 6.27 -11.60
CA TYR A 39 11.21 6.11 -11.15
C TYR A 39 11.38 6.01 -9.61
N ALA A 40 10.49 6.65 -8.84
CA ALA A 40 10.55 6.68 -7.38
C ALA A 40 9.80 5.52 -6.70
N GLY A 41 9.02 4.73 -7.45
CA GLY A 41 8.21 3.64 -6.92
C GLY A 41 8.98 2.31 -6.92
N ASN A 42 9.02 1.62 -5.77
CA ASN A 42 9.68 0.32 -5.65
C ASN A 42 8.85 -0.66 -4.81
N LEU A 43 8.34 -1.73 -5.42
CA LEU A 43 7.61 -2.79 -4.70
C LEU A 43 8.48 -3.56 -3.70
N GLY A 44 9.81 -3.52 -3.86
CA GLY A 44 10.77 -3.99 -2.86
C GLY A 44 10.54 -3.37 -1.48
N ASN A 45 9.98 -2.16 -1.42
CA ASN A 45 9.63 -1.47 -0.18
C ASN A 45 8.45 -2.11 0.56
N LEU A 46 7.74 -3.08 0.00
CA LEU A 46 6.47 -3.62 0.54
C LEU A 46 6.43 -5.15 0.59
N THR A 47 7.57 -5.82 0.38
CA THR A 47 7.66 -7.30 0.34
C THR A 47 7.21 -7.96 1.64
N ASP A 48 7.43 -7.31 2.78
CA ASP A 48 7.05 -7.78 4.11
C ASP A 48 5.52 -7.82 4.34
N ILE A 49 4.76 -7.02 3.59
CA ILE A 49 3.30 -6.95 3.70
C ILE A 49 2.56 -7.46 2.46
N GLY A 50 3.27 -7.86 1.40
CA GLY A 50 2.68 -8.20 0.10
C GLY A 50 1.64 -9.31 0.15
N ASN A 51 1.76 -10.23 1.11
CA ASN A 51 0.84 -11.36 1.31
C ASN A 51 -0.18 -11.15 2.42
N LYS A 52 -0.26 -9.95 3.01
CA LYS A 52 -1.24 -9.66 4.07
C LYS A 52 -2.66 -9.67 3.47
N PRO A 53 -3.64 -10.34 4.10
CA PRO A 53 -4.99 -10.49 3.54
C PRO A 53 -5.75 -9.17 3.39
N ASN A 54 -5.32 -8.14 4.13
CA ASN A 54 -5.92 -6.82 4.14
C ASN A 54 -5.18 -5.81 3.24
N TYR A 55 -4.13 -6.23 2.53
CA TYR A 55 -3.37 -5.39 1.60
C TYR A 55 -3.70 -5.74 0.13
N LEU A 56 -3.88 -4.71 -0.70
CA LEU A 56 -4.13 -4.85 -2.13
C LEU A 56 -3.30 -3.85 -2.93
N PHE A 57 -2.50 -4.33 -3.88
CA PHE A 57 -1.78 -3.47 -4.82
C PHE A 57 -2.53 -3.33 -6.16
N ARG A 58 -2.50 -2.13 -6.73
CA ARG A 58 -3.00 -1.83 -8.08
C ARG A 58 -2.01 -0.93 -8.81
N LYS A 59 -1.46 -1.40 -9.92
CA LYS A 59 -0.68 -0.55 -10.82
C LYS A 59 -1.64 0.29 -11.67
N ILE A 60 -1.66 1.59 -11.45
CA ILE A 60 -2.58 2.52 -12.11
C ILE A 60 -1.82 3.81 -12.40
N ASP A 61 -2.03 4.39 -13.58
CA ASP A 61 -1.59 5.76 -13.88
C ASP A 61 -2.56 6.76 -13.24
N ILE A 62 -2.01 7.72 -12.47
CA ILE A 62 -2.75 8.62 -11.57
C ILE A 62 -2.39 10.05 -11.92
#